data_AF-A0A931CX69-F1
#
_entry.id   AF-A0A931CX69-F1
#
_cell.length_a   1.000
_cell.length_b   1.000
_cell.length_c   1.000
_cell.angle_alpha   90.00
_cell.angle_beta   90.00
_cell.angle_gamma   90.00
#
_symmetry.space_group_name_H-M   'P 1'
#
loop_
_entity.id
_entity.type
_entity.pdbx_description
1 polymer ?
#
loop_
_entity_poly.entity_id
_entity_poly.type
_entity_poly.pdbx_seq_one_letter_code
_entity_poly.pdbx_strand_id
1 'polypeptide(L)'
;EDMKILFDQIPLDQMSVSMTMNGAVLPILAGYIVAAEEQGVSHEQLTGTIQNDILKEYLTRNTYIYPPEPSMRIISDIIGFCSDHMPKFNTISISGYHIMEAGADSVLQTAFTLADGLEYVKAALATGLDIDKFAPRLSFFFGIGMNFFMDIAMLRAARFLWAELMSQFNPKNPKSKMLRTHCQTSGWSLTQQDPYNNIVRTTLECLSAVLGGTQSLHTNSFDEAVGLPTELSARISRNTQIIVQEESHICDVVDPLGGSYYVETLTQNIIDEVRKILKEIEDLGGMAKAIESGMPKMRIEEVAATRQARIDQGKDVIVGVNKYRVDDETPIPVREVSEEVRNEQVARLEQTRKTRDGQAVKKALDEITKACETGDNLLAACLPAVRARATVGEISDAMEKVFTRFVATTQCISGVYAQNADPEILASLRKRTADFEKQTGRRPRILLSKMGQDGHDRGVKVIATAYADFGFDVDLGPMFQTPEEAAKMAVENDVHVVGVSSLAAGHKTLVPQVIRELEKQGASDIKVVVGGIIPPGDYEFLKTAGAAGIFGPGTVVTDSANQILNILGA
;
A
#
# COMPACT_ATOMS: atom_id res chain seq x y z
N GLU A 1 -8.10 23.88 8.78
CA GLU A 1 -8.68 24.46 7.55
C GLU A 1 -8.98 23.43 6.46
N ASP A 2 -8.02 22.67 5.93
CA ASP A 2 -8.32 21.76 4.79
C ASP A 2 -9.38 20.69 5.09
N MET A 3 -9.43 20.14 6.31
CA MET A 3 -10.52 19.21 6.70
C MET A 3 -11.90 19.88 6.70
N LYS A 4 -11.97 21.19 7.00
CA LYS A 4 -13.23 21.92 6.96
C LYS A 4 -13.71 22.10 5.52
N ILE A 5 -12.79 22.37 4.60
CA ILE A 5 -13.08 22.46 3.16
C ILE A 5 -13.52 21.08 2.64
N LEU A 6 -12.81 20.02 3.04
CA LEU A 6 -13.11 18.65 2.62
C LEU A 6 -14.54 18.21 3.01
N PHE A 7 -15.00 18.61 4.20
CA PHE A 7 -16.33 18.26 4.72
C PHE A 7 -17.31 19.42 4.68
N ASP A 8 -17.02 20.48 3.91
CA ASP A 8 -17.98 21.57 3.74
C ASP A 8 -19.27 21.02 3.14
N GLN A 9 -20.40 21.34 3.76
CA GLN A 9 -21.74 20.85 3.39
C GLN A 9 -21.94 19.32 3.47
N ILE A 10 -21.03 18.58 4.11
CA ILE A 10 -21.17 17.15 4.40
C ILE A 10 -21.51 16.98 5.89
N PRO A 11 -22.74 16.54 6.25
CA PRO A 11 -23.16 16.41 7.64
C PRO A 11 -22.48 15.21 8.33
N LEU A 12 -21.46 15.48 9.15
CA LEU A 12 -20.64 14.44 9.78
C LEU A 12 -21.36 13.62 10.88
N ASP A 13 -22.54 14.06 11.32
CA ASP A 13 -23.45 13.30 12.19
C ASP A 13 -24.29 12.24 11.44
N GLN A 14 -24.37 12.35 10.10
CA GLN A 14 -25.14 11.46 9.23
C GLN A 14 -24.27 10.59 8.33
N MET A 15 -23.04 11.01 8.06
CA MET A 15 -22.11 10.31 7.18
C MET A 15 -21.15 9.40 7.95
N SER A 16 -20.99 8.17 7.48
CA SER A 16 -19.92 7.27 7.94
C SER A 16 -18.67 7.52 7.10
N VAL A 17 -17.60 8.04 7.72
CA VAL A 17 -16.38 8.45 7.00
C VAL A 17 -15.26 7.44 7.24
N SER A 18 -14.75 6.84 6.16
CA SER A 18 -13.55 5.99 6.21
C SER A 18 -12.32 6.80 5.79
N MET A 19 -11.27 6.78 6.60
CA MET A 19 -10.02 7.50 6.37
C MET A 19 -8.84 6.52 6.28
N THR A 20 -8.23 6.44 5.10
CA THR A 20 -7.02 5.63 4.85
C THR A 20 -5.78 6.40 5.30
N MET A 21 -5.48 6.35 6.60
CA MET A 21 -4.30 7.02 7.19
C MET A 21 -3.67 6.16 8.29
N ASN A 22 -2.33 6.12 8.32
CA ASN A 22 -1.55 5.33 9.29
C ASN A 22 -0.38 6.13 9.88
N GLY A 23 0.64 6.50 9.09
CA GLY A 23 1.81 7.20 9.62
C GLY A 23 1.48 8.52 10.34
N ALA A 24 0.71 9.39 9.70
CA ALA A 24 0.24 10.66 10.27
C ALA A 24 -1.17 10.55 10.88
N VAL A 25 -1.52 9.40 11.48
CA VAL A 25 -2.89 9.12 11.95
C VAL A 25 -3.40 10.11 12.99
N LEU A 26 -2.56 10.51 13.95
CA LEU A 26 -2.95 11.42 15.03
C LEU A 26 -3.40 12.80 14.54
N PRO A 27 -2.59 13.57 13.79
CA PRO A 27 -3.01 14.89 13.31
C PRO A 27 -4.20 14.81 12.35
N ILE A 28 -4.33 13.74 11.56
CA ILE A 28 -5.45 13.57 10.62
C ILE A 28 -6.75 13.26 11.36
N LEU A 29 -6.73 12.31 12.31
CA LEU A 29 -7.89 11.97 13.11
C LEU A 29 -8.31 13.14 14.02
N ALA A 30 -7.36 13.84 14.63
CA ALA A 30 -7.63 15.08 15.36
C ALA A 30 -8.22 16.17 14.46
N GLY A 31 -7.71 16.30 13.22
CA GLY A 31 -8.26 17.16 12.17
C GLY A 31 -9.73 16.88 11.86
N TYR A 32 -10.08 15.60 11.70
CA TYR A 32 -11.45 15.15 11.49
C TYR A 32 -12.36 15.47 12.68
N ILE A 33 -11.92 15.16 13.90
CA ILE A 33 -12.68 15.43 15.13
C ILE A 33 -12.94 16.95 15.27
N VAL A 34 -11.92 17.79 15.10
CA VAL A 34 -12.07 19.25 15.22
C VAL A 34 -12.95 19.82 14.11
N ALA A 35 -12.87 19.29 12.89
CA ALA A 35 -13.77 19.71 11.81
C ALA A 35 -15.24 19.40 12.15
N ALA A 36 -15.52 18.24 12.76
CA ALA A 36 -16.85 17.88 13.23
C ALA A 36 -17.33 18.75 14.42
N GLU A 37 -16.46 19.03 15.39
CA GLU A 37 -16.77 19.95 16.49
C GLU A 37 -17.17 21.33 15.97
N GLU A 38 -16.46 21.84 14.95
CA GLU A 38 -16.77 23.12 14.32
C GLU A 38 -18.07 23.10 13.49
N GLN A 39 -18.56 21.92 13.08
CA GLN A 39 -19.91 21.72 12.54
C GLN A 39 -20.99 21.61 13.63
N GLY A 40 -20.61 21.56 14.91
CA GLY A 40 -21.53 21.33 16.04
C GLY A 40 -21.85 19.86 16.30
N VAL A 41 -21.05 18.93 15.78
CA VAL A 41 -21.21 17.48 15.95
C VAL A 41 -20.34 17.00 17.11
N SER A 42 -20.93 16.26 18.06
CA SER A 42 -20.20 15.70 19.19
C SER A 42 -19.48 14.39 18.85
N HIS A 43 -18.49 14.01 19.66
CA HIS A 43 -17.63 12.84 19.41
C HIS A 43 -18.43 11.54 19.30
N GLU A 44 -19.47 11.38 20.13
CA GLU A 44 -20.30 10.18 20.16
C GLU A 44 -21.23 10.00 18.94
N GLN A 45 -21.42 11.07 18.17
CA GLN A 45 -22.16 11.04 16.91
C GLN A 45 -21.30 10.56 15.74
N LEU A 46 -19.98 10.68 15.83
CA LEU A 46 -19.08 10.32 14.75
C LEU A 46 -19.10 8.82 14.46
N THR A 47 -19.33 8.50 13.19
CA THR A 47 -19.30 7.14 12.66
C THR A 47 -18.29 7.06 11.53
N GLY A 48 -17.61 5.94 11.41
CA GLY A 48 -16.54 5.83 10.44
C GLY A 48 -15.47 4.84 10.84
N THR A 49 -14.35 4.91 10.13
CA THR A 49 -13.19 4.06 10.34
C THR A 49 -11.92 4.87 10.06
N ILE A 50 -10.90 4.68 10.88
CA ILE A 50 -9.52 5.09 10.57
C ILE A 50 -8.70 3.82 10.30
N GLN A 51 -7.84 3.81 9.27
CA GLN A 51 -7.08 2.59 8.94
C GLN A 51 -6.14 2.19 10.09
N ASN A 52 -5.29 3.10 10.56
CA ASN A 52 -4.52 2.98 11.81
C ASN A 52 -3.79 1.63 12.01
N ASP A 53 -3.33 1.01 10.92
CA ASP A 53 -2.66 -0.27 10.93
C ASP A 53 -1.20 -0.04 10.52
N ILE A 54 -0.28 0.01 11.49
CA ILE A 54 1.13 0.34 11.24
C ILE A 54 1.97 -0.89 10.90
N LEU A 55 1.63 -2.09 11.38
CA LEU A 55 2.43 -3.30 11.15
C LEU A 55 2.54 -3.61 9.65
N LYS A 56 1.43 -3.51 8.90
CA LYS A 56 1.44 -3.64 7.44
C LYS A 56 2.19 -2.52 6.71
N GLU A 57 2.40 -1.35 7.35
CA GLU A 57 3.25 -0.29 6.76
C GLU A 57 4.71 -0.70 6.68
N TYR A 58 5.24 -1.32 7.75
CA TYR A 58 6.61 -1.84 7.75
C TYR A 58 6.77 -3.03 6.79
N LEU A 59 5.70 -3.79 6.61
CA LEU A 59 5.69 -4.97 5.76
C LEU A 59 5.66 -4.62 4.27
N THR A 60 4.64 -3.88 3.80
CA THR A 60 4.39 -3.70 2.36
C THR A 60 4.04 -2.30 1.88
N ARG A 61 3.55 -1.41 2.75
CA ARG A 61 2.92 -0.14 2.30
C ARG A 61 3.81 1.10 2.43
N ASN A 62 4.83 1.06 3.29
CA ASN A 62 5.89 2.05 3.38
C ASN A 62 5.42 3.50 3.60
N THR A 63 4.39 3.74 4.42
CA THR A 63 4.00 5.10 4.85
C THR A 63 4.13 5.32 6.37
N TYR A 64 5.02 4.56 7.00
CA TYR A 64 5.41 4.75 8.40
C TYR A 64 6.14 6.09 8.60
N ILE A 65 6.11 6.61 9.83
CA ILE A 65 6.91 7.76 10.24
C ILE A 65 7.87 7.34 11.36
N TYR A 66 7.32 6.85 12.47
CA TYR A 66 8.06 6.49 13.67
C TYR A 66 8.47 5.00 13.67
N PRO A 67 9.42 4.58 14.53
CA PRO A 67 9.74 3.18 14.75
C PRO A 67 8.54 2.33 15.26
N PRO A 68 8.61 0.99 15.20
CA PRO A 68 7.48 0.12 15.54
C PRO A 68 6.90 0.31 16.94
N GLU A 69 7.74 0.37 17.98
CA GLU A 69 7.29 0.51 19.37
C GLU A 69 6.47 1.79 19.64
N PRO A 70 6.97 3.01 19.34
CA PRO A 70 6.16 4.21 19.52
C PRO A 70 4.92 4.24 18.62
N SER A 71 4.96 3.63 17.43
CA SER A 71 3.78 3.53 16.57
C SER A 71 2.70 2.61 17.16
N MET A 72 3.07 1.49 17.78
CA MET A 72 2.12 0.62 18.48
C MET A 72 1.47 1.33 19.67
N ARG A 73 2.23 2.17 20.38
CA ARG A 73 1.67 3.04 21.43
C ARG A 73 0.62 4.00 20.86
N ILE A 74 0.90 4.66 19.73
CA ILE A 74 -0.07 5.57 19.09
C ILE A 74 -1.39 4.84 18.81
N ILE A 75 -1.34 3.59 18.35
CA ILE A 75 -2.53 2.79 18.09
C ILE A 75 -3.30 2.53 19.38
N SER A 76 -2.63 2.09 20.45
CA SER A 76 -3.28 1.86 21.76
C SER A 76 -3.93 3.14 22.32
N ASP A 77 -3.29 4.30 22.16
CA ASP A 77 -3.84 5.59 22.61
C ASP A 77 -5.11 5.97 21.82
N ILE A 78 -5.13 5.73 20.50
CA ILE A 78 -6.31 5.96 19.67
C ILE A 78 -7.44 5.00 20.08
N ILE A 79 -7.13 3.72 20.27
CA ILE A 79 -8.12 2.72 20.72
C ILE A 79 -8.71 3.16 22.07
N GLY A 80 -7.87 3.51 23.05
CA GLY A 80 -8.31 3.96 24.37
C GLY A 80 -9.22 5.19 24.31
N PHE A 81 -8.78 6.25 23.62
CA PHE A 81 -9.53 7.49 23.49
C PHE A 81 -10.88 7.26 22.80
N CYS A 82 -10.88 6.60 21.64
CA CYS A 82 -12.11 6.39 20.87
C CYS A 82 -13.07 5.42 21.57
N SER A 83 -12.59 4.43 22.31
CA SER A 83 -13.45 3.56 23.12
C SER A 83 -14.22 4.32 24.20
N ASP A 84 -13.69 5.42 24.73
CA ASP A 84 -14.34 6.26 25.74
C ASP A 84 -15.21 7.37 25.14
N HIS A 85 -14.79 7.96 24.02
CA HIS A 85 -15.41 9.18 23.49
C HIS A 85 -16.14 9.00 22.15
N MET A 86 -15.79 7.98 21.36
CA MET A 86 -16.30 7.75 19.99
C MET A 86 -16.82 6.30 19.82
N PRO A 87 -17.82 5.86 20.61
CA PRO A 87 -18.23 4.45 20.71
C PRO A 87 -18.83 3.85 19.44
N LYS A 88 -19.02 4.64 18.37
CA LYS A 88 -19.51 4.19 17.05
C LYS A 88 -18.40 4.11 16.00
N PHE A 89 -17.22 4.64 16.28
CA PHE A 89 -16.11 4.73 15.34
C PHE A 89 -15.24 3.46 15.39
N ASN A 90 -14.87 2.92 14.22
CA ASN A 90 -13.95 1.80 14.16
C ASN A 90 -12.50 2.33 14.23
N THR A 91 -11.79 1.91 15.26
CA THR A 91 -10.50 2.51 15.69
C THR A 91 -9.30 2.02 14.88
N ILE A 92 -9.49 0.94 14.12
CA ILE A 92 -8.49 0.32 13.27
C ILE A 92 -9.18 -0.52 12.19
N SER A 93 -8.54 -0.58 11.02
CA SER A 93 -8.88 -1.48 9.91
C SER A 93 -7.68 -2.38 9.62
N ILE A 94 -7.68 -3.57 10.20
CA ILE A 94 -6.60 -4.55 10.14
C ILE A 94 -6.54 -5.14 8.72
N SER A 95 -5.47 -4.85 8.00
CA SER A 95 -5.49 -4.76 6.53
C SER A 95 -4.61 -5.80 5.82
N GLY A 96 -5.26 -6.76 5.18
CA GLY A 96 -4.67 -7.72 4.23
C GLY A 96 -4.57 -7.24 2.78
N TYR A 97 -5.34 -6.22 2.38
CA TYR A 97 -5.34 -5.72 0.99
C TYR A 97 -3.92 -5.41 0.48
N HIS A 98 -3.15 -4.60 1.21
CA HIS A 98 -1.81 -4.19 0.81
C HIS A 98 -0.80 -5.35 0.85
N ILE A 99 -1.06 -6.38 1.66
CA ILE A 99 -0.27 -7.60 1.72
C ILE A 99 -0.47 -8.39 0.43
N MET A 100 -1.71 -8.51 -0.04
CA MET A 100 -2.06 -9.11 -1.34
C MET A 100 -1.49 -8.32 -2.52
N GLU A 101 -1.64 -6.99 -2.53
CA GLU A 101 -1.16 -6.14 -3.63
C GLU A 101 0.36 -6.22 -3.79
N ALA A 102 1.10 -6.43 -2.69
CA ALA A 102 2.54 -6.66 -2.71
C ALA A 102 2.94 -8.06 -3.22
N GLY A 103 2.01 -9.01 -3.27
CA GLY A 103 2.19 -10.31 -3.90
C GLY A 103 1.73 -11.52 -3.08
N ALA A 104 1.26 -11.34 -1.85
CA ALA A 104 0.78 -12.45 -1.03
C ALA A 104 -0.38 -13.18 -1.70
N ASP A 105 -0.41 -14.51 -1.56
CA ASP A 105 -1.62 -15.28 -1.86
C ASP A 105 -2.67 -15.12 -0.75
N SER A 106 -3.87 -15.68 -0.96
CA SER A 106 -4.99 -15.56 -0.02
C SER A 106 -4.69 -16.20 1.36
N VAL A 107 -3.80 -17.19 1.43
CA VAL A 107 -3.40 -17.85 2.69
C VAL A 107 -2.48 -16.92 3.49
N LEU A 108 -1.41 -16.41 2.88
CA LEU A 108 -0.49 -15.45 3.51
C LEU A 108 -1.20 -14.15 3.90
N GLN A 109 -2.06 -13.62 3.01
CA GLN A 109 -2.90 -12.47 3.31
C GLN A 109 -3.71 -12.72 4.59
N THR A 110 -4.39 -13.86 4.71
CA THR A 110 -5.21 -14.17 5.89
C THR A 110 -4.34 -14.32 7.14
N ALA A 111 -3.27 -15.11 7.06
CA ALA A 111 -2.42 -15.38 8.22
C ALA A 111 -1.77 -14.13 8.80
N PHE A 112 -1.13 -13.30 7.95
CA PHE A 112 -0.46 -12.09 8.41
C PHE A 112 -1.45 -11.06 8.94
N THR A 113 -2.61 -10.89 8.30
CA THR A 113 -3.65 -9.96 8.78
C THR A 113 -4.20 -10.36 10.14
N LEU A 114 -4.48 -11.65 10.36
CA LEU A 114 -4.99 -12.12 11.66
C LEU A 114 -3.92 -12.04 12.74
N ALA A 115 -2.65 -12.29 12.39
CA ALA A 115 -1.52 -12.15 13.31
C ALA A 115 -1.31 -10.68 13.74
N ASP A 116 -1.37 -9.73 12.80
CA ASP A 116 -1.38 -8.29 13.10
C ASP A 116 -2.54 -7.94 14.04
N GLY A 117 -3.74 -8.46 13.75
CA GLY A 117 -4.91 -8.28 14.61
C GLY A 117 -4.70 -8.73 16.05
N LEU A 118 -4.00 -9.85 16.26
CA LEU A 118 -3.66 -10.33 17.60
C LEU A 118 -2.66 -9.43 18.30
N GLU A 119 -1.65 -8.90 17.60
CA GLU A 119 -0.72 -7.93 18.17
C GLU A 119 -1.45 -6.66 18.65
N TYR A 120 -2.40 -6.15 17.86
CA TYR A 120 -3.20 -5.00 18.27
C TYR A 120 -4.09 -5.29 19.49
N VAL A 121 -4.69 -6.48 19.55
CA VAL A 121 -5.46 -6.91 20.72
C VAL A 121 -4.56 -7.01 21.95
N LYS A 122 -3.38 -7.66 21.84
CA LYS A 122 -2.39 -7.78 22.91
C LYS A 122 -1.92 -6.39 23.38
N ALA A 123 -1.66 -5.47 22.45
CA ALA A 123 -1.22 -4.10 22.76
C ALA A 123 -2.28 -3.28 23.49
N ALA A 124 -3.56 -3.39 23.12
CA ALA A 124 -4.65 -2.71 23.82
C ALA A 124 -4.92 -3.31 25.21
N LEU A 125 -4.85 -4.65 25.35
CA LEU A 125 -4.97 -5.31 26.65
C LEU A 125 -3.83 -4.90 27.60
N ALA A 126 -2.62 -4.71 27.08
CA ALA A 126 -1.47 -4.29 27.87
C ALA A 126 -1.63 -2.90 28.51
N THR A 127 -2.50 -2.03 27.96
CA THR A 127 -2.84 -0.74 28.58
C THR A 127 -3.96 -0.85 29.63
N GLY A 128 -4.44 -2.06 29.92
CA GLY A 128 -5.51 -2.32 30.88
C GLY A 128 -6.93 -2.15 30.33
N LEU A 129 -7.11 -2.02 29.01
CA LEU A 129 -8.45 -2.00 28.41
C LEU A 129 -9.10 -3.38 28.49
N ASP A 130 -10.38 -3.45 28.85
CA ASP A 130 -11.16 -4.67 28.78
C ASP A 130 -11.45 -5.05 27.31
N ILE A 131 -11.38 -6.34 26.99
CA ILE A 131 -11.55 -6.86 25.63
C ILE A 131 -12.87 -6.40 24.99
N ASP A 132 -13.97 -6.36 25.75
CA ASP A 132 -15.28 -6.02 25.23
C ASP A 132 -15.47 -4.51 25.05
N LYS A 133 -14.56 -3.69 25.60
CA LYS A 133 -14.55 -2.22 25.45
C LYS A 133 -14.09 -1.78 24.06
N PHE A 134 -13.19 -2.53 23.42
CA PHE A 134 -12.62 -2.14 22.13
C PHE A 134 -12.81 -3.16 21.00
N ALA A 135 -12.83 -4.48 21.28
CA ALA A 135 -12.93 -5.50 20.24
C ALA A 135 -14.16 -5.35 19.31
N PRO A 136 -15.36 -4.94 19.80
CA PRO A 136 -16.50 -4.69 18.92
C PRO A 136 -16.32 -3.56 17.91
N ARG A 137 -15.20 -2.80 17.98
CA ARG A 137 -14.83 -1.72 17.06
C ARG A 137 -13.62 -2.04 16.19
N LEU A 138 -13.00 -3.21 16.37
CA LEU A 138 -12.03 -3.71 15.40
C LEU A 138 -12.73 -4.02 14.08
N SER A 139 -12.11 -3.62 12.98
CA SER A 139 -12.55 -3.93 11.63
C SER A 139 -11.38 -4.46 10.82
N PHE A 140 -11.68 -5.12 9.71
CA PHE A 140 -10.71 -5.75 8.82
C PHE A 140 -10.82 -5.18 7.41
N PHE A 141 -9.79 -5.41 6.61
CA PHE A 141 -9.76 -5.00 5.21
C PHE A 141 -8.99 -6.00 4.35
N PHE A 142 -9.71 -6.74 3.50
CA PHE A 142 -9.11 -7.72 2.59
C PHE A 142 -9.12 -7.24 1.13
N GLY A 143 -8.11 -7.68 0.38
CA GLY A 143 -8.07 -7.59 -1.07
C GLY A 143 -8.72 -8.79 -1.71
N ILE A 144 -9.39 -8.56 -2.85
CA ILE A 144 -10.09 -9.59 -3.63
C ILE A 144 -9.56 -9.55 -5.06
N GLY A 145 -8.93 -10.63 -5.48
CA GLY A 145 -8.37 -10.79 -6.81
C GLY A 145 -9.18 -11.73 -7.70
N MET A 146 -8.56 -12.14 -8.80
CA MET A 146 -9.23 -12.91 -9.85
C MET A 146 -9.46 -14.40 -9.53
N ASN A 147 -8.94 -14.92 -8.41
CA ASN A 147 -9.18 -16.32 -8.02
C ASN A 147 -10.52 -16.43 -7.27
N PHE A 148 -11.59 -16.46 -8.06
CA PHE A 148 -12.97 -16.27 -7.61
C PHE A 148 -13.35 -17.08 -6.37
N PHE A 149 -13.14 -18.40 -6.39
CA PHE A 149 -13.52 -19.29 -5.28
C PHE A 149 -12.55 -19.20 -4.10
N MET A 150 -11.26 -18.94 -4.36
CA MET A 150 -10.25 -18.81 -3.30
C MET A 150 -10.58 -17.63 -2.40
N ASP A 151 -10.93 -16.47 -2.96
CA ASP A 151 -11.20 -15.28 -2.16
C ASP A 151 -12.54 -15.34 -1.42
N ILE A 152 -13.54 -16.04 -1.99
CA ILE A 152 -14.77 -16.39 -1.26
C ILE A 152 -14.42 -17.27 -0.05
N ALA A 153 -13.66 -18.35 -0.28
CA ALA A 153 -13.28 -19.28 0.77
C ALA A 153 -12.38 -18.61 1.84
N MET A 154 -11.51 -17.69 1.43
CA MET A 154 -10.66 -16.88 2.30
C MET A 154 -11.48 -16.04 3.28
N LEU A 155 -12.47 -15.28 2.80
CA LEU A 155 -13.31 -14.46 3.66
C LEU A 155 -14.09 -15.28 4.69
N ARG A 156 -14.56 -16.48 4.30
CA ARG A 156 -15.22 -17.44 5.19
C ARG A 156 -14.25 -17.98 6.24
N ALA A 157 -13.06 -18.41 5.81
CA ALA A 157 -12.00 -18.92 6.70
C ALA A 157 -11.54 -17.86 7.71
N ALA A 158 -11.33 -16.62 7.27
CA ALA A 158 -10.89 -15.51 8.12
C ALA A 158 -11.86 -15.27 9.29
N ARG A 159 -13.18 -15.29 9.04
CA ARG A 159 -14.19 -15.14 10.11
C ARG A 159 -14.12 -16.27 11.14
N PHE A 160 -13.98 -17.51 10.67
CA PHE A 160 -13.88 -18.68 11.55
C PHE A 160 -12.63 -18.60 12.44
N LEU A 161 -11.47 -18.36 11.82
CA LEU A 161 -10.19 -18.25 12.50
C LEU A 161 -10.18 -17.10 13.50
N TRP A 162 -10.68 -15.92 13.13
CA TRP A 162 -10.74 -14.78 14.05
C TRP A 162 -11.61 -15.07 15.28
N ALA A 163 -12.76 -15.72 15.10
CA ALA A 163 -13.61 -16.09 16.22
C ALA A 163 -12.94 -17.11 17.16
N GLU A 164 -12.17 -18.05 16.62
CA GLU A 164 -11.33 -18.99 17.37
C GLU A 164 -10.25 -18.24 18.17
N LEU A 165 -9.47 -17.39 17.49
CA LEU A 165 -8.38 -16.61 18.09
C LEU A 165 -8.89 -15.67 19.19
N MET A 166 -10.01 -14.98 18.98
CA MET A 166 -10.57 -14.07 19.99
C MET A 166 -11.15 -14.79 21.20
N SER A 167 -11.51 -16.08 21.07
CA SER A 167 -12.09 -16.84 22.17
C SER A 167 -11.09 -17.06 23.32
N GLN A 168 -9.79 -17.04 23.06
CA GLN A 168 -8.75 -17.20 24.11
C GLN A 168 -8.77 -16.06 25.14
N PHE A 169 -9.29 -14.88 24.77
CA PHE A 169 -9.42 -13.72 25.66
C PHE A 169 -10.72 -13.73 26.48
N ASN A 170 -11.53 -14.80 26.37
CA ASN A 170 -12.77 -15.01 27.11
C ASN A 170 -13.80 -13.84 27.08
N PRO A 171 -14.03 -13.20 25.91
CA PRO A 171 -14.96 -12.06 25.81
C PRO A 171 -16.38 -12.44 26.23
N LYS A 172 -17.08 -11.52 26.89
CA LYS A 172 -18.50 -11.70 27.29
C LYS A 172 -19.45 -11.19 26.23
N ASN A 173 -19.04 -10.17 25.47
CA ASN A 173 -19.81 -9.67 24.35
C ASN A 173 -19.55 -10.55 23.10
N PRO A 174 -20.57 -11.19 22.51
CA PRO A 174 -20.37 -11.99 21.30
C PRO A 174 -19.85 -11.16 20.11
N LYS A 175 -20.09 -9.84 20.09
CA LYS A 175 -19.58 -8.95 19.05
C LYS A 175 -18.05 -8.84 19.03
N SER A 176 -17.39 -9.09 20.16
CA SER A 176 -15.93 -9.04 20.29
C SER A 176 -15.22 -10.14 19.48
N LYS A 177 -15.96 -11.19 19.07
CA LYS A 177 -15.45 -12.27 18.22
C LYS A 177 -15.79 -12.10 16.74
N MET A 178 -16.53 -11.05 16.38
CA MET A 178 -16.95 -10.83 15.00
C MET A 178 -15.80 -10.22 14.19
N LEU A 179 -15.47 -10.84 13.06
CA LEU A 179 -14.68 -10.19 12.01
C LEU A 179 -15.65 -9.44 11.10
N ARG A 180 -15.54 -8.11 11.09
CA ARG A 180 -16.30 -7.21 10.21
C ARG A 180 -15.32 -6.59 9.23
N THR A 181 -15.56 -6.72 7.94
CA THR A 181 -14.56 -6.39 6.93
C THR A 181 -15.05 -5.45 5.85
N HIS A 182 -14.14 -4.56 5.45
CA HIS A 182 -14.13 -3.96 4.14
C HIS A 182 -13.45 -4.91 3.15
N CYS A 183 -13.83 -4.83 1.87
CA CYS A 183 -13.06 -5.44 0.79
C CYS A 183 -12.77 -4.39 -0.29
N GLN A 184 -11.64 -4.53 -0.97
CA GLN A 184 -11.33 -3.80 -2.19
C GLN A 184 -10.92 -4.79 -3.27
N THR A 185 -11.41 -4.58 -4.48
CA THR A 185 -10.96 -5.33 -5.66
C THR A 185 -9.46 -5.08 -5.91
N SER A 186 -8.72 -6.04 -6.44
CA SER A 186 -7.26 -5.89 -6.62
C SER A 186 -6.95 -4.78 -7.62
N GLY A 187 -6.06 -3.84 -7.25
CA GLY A 187 -5.56 -2.84 -8.19
C GLY A 187 -4.55 -3.48 -9.16
N TRP A 188 -3.72 -4.37 -8.61
CA TRP A 188 -2.72 -5.12 -9.35
C TRP A 188 -3.30 -6.04 -10.45
N SER A 189 -4.54 -6.53 -10.30
CA SER A 189 -5.17 -7.35 -11.34
C SER A 189 -5.58 -6.55 -12.58
N LEU A 190 -5.63 -5.21 -12.48
CA LEU A 190 -6.06 -4.33 -13.55
C LEU A 190 -4.92 -4.01 -14.50
N THR A 191 -5.24 -3.94 -15.79
CA THR A 191 -4.25 -3.80 -16.86
C THR A 191 -4.31 -2.42 -17.48
N GLN A 192 -3.15 -1.88 -17.85
CA GLN A 192 -3.08 -0.67 -18.67
C GLN A 192 -3.60 -0.98 -20.09
N GLN A 193 -3.20 -2.13 -20.62
CA GLN A 193 -3.57 -2.62 -21.94
C GLN A 193 -5.03 -3.10 -21.95
N ASP A 194 -5.76 -2.77 -23.01
CA ASP A 194 -7.18 -3.09 -23.20
C ASP A 194 -8.02 -2.90 -21.91
N PRO A 195 -8.06 -1.65 -21.39
CA PRO A 195 -8.49 -1.37 -20.02
C PRO A 195 -9.98 -1.62 -19.79
N TYR A 196 -10.81 -1.74 -20.83
CA TYR A 196 -12.23 -2.09 -20.66
C TYR A 196 -12.43 -3.51 -20.13
N ASN A 197 -11.46 -4.41 -20.31
CA ASN A 197 -11.46 -5.72 -19.66
C ASN A 197 -11.46 -5.61 -18.13
N ASN A 198 -10.96 -4.51 -17.57
CA ASN A 198 -10.97 -4.26 -16.13
C ASN A 198 -12.40 -4.16 -15.57
N ILE A 199 -13.38 -3.72 -16.37
CA ILE A 199 -14.79 -3.72 -15.94
C ILE A 199 -15.23 -5.16 -15.61
N VAL A 200 -14.86 -6.14 -16.44
CA VAL A 200 -15.21 -7.54 -16.22
C VAL A 200 -14.45 -8.10 -15.02
N ARG A 201 -13.14 -7.81 -14.91
CA ARG A 201 -12.30 -8.22 -13.76
C ARG A 201 -12.90 -7.73 -12.44
N THR A 202 -13.14 -6.43 -12.33
CA THR A 202 -13.72 -5.82 -11.13
C THR A 202 -15.14 -6.32 -10.85
N THR A 203 -15.92 -6.67 -11.88
CA THR A 203 -17.25 -7.28 -11.66
C THR A 203 -17.13 -8.65 -11.00
N LEU A 204 -16.18 -9.49 -11.44
CA LEU A 204 -15.95 -10.81 -10.84
C LEU A 204 -15.39 -10.69 -9.41
N GLU A 205 -14.47 -9.76 -9.18
CA GLU A 205 -13.91 -9.48 -7.85
C GLU A 205 -14.98 -8.92 -6.89
N CYS A 206 -15.84 -8.02 -7.38
CA CYS A 206 -17.01 -7.52 -6.65
C CYS A 206 -17.91 -8.69 -6.22
N LEU A 207 -18.19 -9.61 -7.15
CA LEU A 207 -19.04 -10.76 -6.90
C LEU A 207 -18.41 -11.71 -5.86
N SER A 208 -17.10 -11.96 -5.92
CA SER A 208 -16.37 -12.72 -4.90
C SER A 208 -16.46 -12.07 -3.51
N ALA A 209 -16.32 -10.74 -3.43
CA ALA A 209 -16.41 -10.02 -2.16
C ALA A 209 -17.81 -10.13 -1.54
N VAL A 210 -18.86 -9.99 -2.37
CA VAL A 210 -20.27 -10.10 -1.95
C VAL A 210 -20.58 -11.52 -1.49
N LEU A 211 -20.23 -12.53 -2.30
CA LEU A 211 -20.44 -13.95 -1.97
C LEU A 211 -19.63 -14.40 -0.75
N GLY A 212 -18.46 -13.81 -0.53
CA GLY A 212 -17.67 -14.03 0.67
C GLY A 212 -18.25 -13.36 1.92
N GLY A 213 -19.27 -12.49 1.79
CA GLY A 213 -19.98 -11.85 2.91
C GLY A 213 -19.26 -10.63 3.47
N THR A 214 -18.76 -9.73 2.62
CA THR A 214 -18.18 -8.44 3.05
C THR A 214 -19.22 -7.47 3.63
N GLN A 215 -18.81 -6.52 4.48
CA GLN A 215 -19.70 -5.49 5.06
C GLN A 215 -19.64 -4.15 4.32
N SER A 216 -18.56 -3.89 3.58
CA SER A 216 -18.44 -2.75 2.68
C SER A 216 -17.45 -3.06 1.56
N LEU A 217 -17.58 -2.41 0.41
CA LEU A 217 -16.82 -2.76 -0.79
C LEU A 217 -16.35 -1.52 -1.55
N HIS A 218 -15.08 -1.55 -1.96
CA HIS A 218 -14.51 -0.65 -2.97
C HIS A 218 -14.30 -1.44 -4.26
N THR A 219 -14.89 -0.95 -5.35
CA THR A 219 -14.65 -1.44 -6.71
C THR A 219 -13.73 -0.48 -7.43
N ASN A 220 -12.59 -0.95 -7.93
CA ASN A 220 -11.65 -0.08 -8.64
C ASN A 220 -12.25 0.39 -9.96
N SER A 221 -11.71 1.48 -10.49
CA SER A 221 -12.12 1.98 -11.81
C SER A 221 -11.32 1.30 -12.92
N PHE A 222 -11.88 1.21 -14.13
CA PHE A 222 -11.23 0.48 -15.22
C PHE A 222 -9.91 1.13 -15.69
N ASP A 223 -9.65 2.37 -15.30
CA ASP A 223 -8.48 3.19 -15.63
C ASP A 223 -7.39 3.22 -14.54
N GLU A 224 -7.53 2.41 -13.48
CA GLU A 224 -6.62 2.35 -12.30
C GLU A 224 -5.14 2.19 -12.68
N ALA A 225 -4.83 1.32 -13.64
CA ALA A 225 -3.47 1.04 -14.08
C ALA A 225 -2.84 2.16 -14.94
N VAL A 226 -3.60 3.23 -15.22
CA VAL A 226 -3.19 4.37 -16.04
C VAL A 226 -3.14 5.66 -15.21
N GLY A 227 -4.11 5.86 -14.32
CA GLY A 227 -4.17 7.05 -13.47
C GLY A 227 -5.36 7.04 -12.52
N LEU A 228 -5.66 8.22 -11.96
CA LEU A 228 -6.80 8.38 -11.05
C LEU A 228 -8.13 8.29 -11.81
N PRO A 229 -9.22 7.81 -11.16
CA PRO A 229 -10.53 7.70 -11.78
C PRO A 229 -11.06 9.01 -12.37
N THR A 230 -11.62 8.90 -13.57
CA THR A 230 -12.48 9.91 -14.19
C THR A 230 -13.92 9.80 -13.68
N GLU A 231 -14.77 10.78 -13.98
CA GLU A 231 -16.21 10.69 -13.63
C GLU A 231 -16.88 9.47 -14.28
N LEU A 232 -16.51 9.15 -15.53
CA LEU A 232 -17.05 8.00 -16.25
C LEU A 232 -16.63 6.69 -15.59
N SER A 233 -15.35 6.53 -15.31
CA SER A 233 -14.82 5.28 -14.75
C SER A 233 -15.28 5.06 -13.31
N ALA A 234 -15.32 6.11 -12.49
CA ALA A 234 -15.89 6.07 -11.14
C ALA A 234 -17.39 5.73 -11.15
N ARG A 235 -18.16 6.26 -12.13
CA ARG A 235 -19.57 5.91 -12.29
C ARG A 235 -19.75 4.42 -12.61
N ILE A 236 -18.94 3.87 -13.51
CA ILE A 236 -18.99 2.44 -13.86
C ILE A 236 -18.63 1.60 -12.64
N SER A 237 -17.52 1.92 -11.95
CA SER A 237 -17.11 1.25 -10.71
C SER A 237 -18.24 1.20 -9.67
N ARG A 238 -18.89 2.32 -9.39
CA ARG A 238 -20.04 2.36 -8.47
C ARG A 238 -21.22 1.54 -8.98
N ASN A 239 -21.56 1.68 -10.27
CA ASN A 239 -22.69 0.99 -10.85
C ASN A 239 -22.51 -0.53 -10.90
N THR A 240 -21.27 -1.04 -10.95
CA THR A 240 -20.99 -2.48 -10.77
C THR A 240 -21.58 -2.99 -9.45
N GLN A 241 -21.38 -2.28 -8.35
CA GLN A 241 -21.97 -2.67 -7.05
C GLN A 241 -23.49 -2.55 -7.05
N ILE A 242 -24.04 -1.47 -7.63
CA ILE A 242 -25.49 -1.24 -7.70
C ILE A 242 -26.18 -2.36 -8.50
N ILE A 243 -25.63 -2.74 -9.66
CA ILE A 243 -26.19 -3.83 -10.48
C ILE A 243 -26.12 -5.17 -9.72
N VAL A 244 -25.01 -5.46 -9.05
CA VAL A 244 -24.91 -6.66 -8.21
C VAL A 244 -25.96 -6.64 -7.09
N GLN A 245 -26.21 -5.49 -6.47
CA GLN A 245 -27.18 -5.35 -5.39
C GLN A 245 -28.64 -5.46 -5.89
N GLU A 246 -28.99 -4.75 -6.96
CA GLU A 246 -30.39 -4.50 -7.35
C GLU A 246 -30.89 -5.44 -8.46
N GLU A 247 -29.99 -6.02 -9.28
CA GLU A 247 -30.38 -6.81 -10.46
C GLU A 247 -29.95 -8.29 -10.37
N SER A 248 -28.89 -8.61 -9.61
CA SER A 248 -28.34 -9.98 -9.61
C SER A 248 -29.07 -10.98 -8.71
N HIS A 249 -29.94 -10.50 -7.81
CA HIS A 249 -30.64 -11.29 -6.78
C HIS A 249 -29.73 -12.03 -5.77
N ILE A 250 -28.41 -11.78 -5.78
CA ILE A 250 -27.48 -12.50 -4.93
C ILE A 250 -27.60 -12.15 -3.45
N CYS A 251 -28.16 -10.97 -3.15
CA CYS A 251 -28.42 -10.50 -1.80
C CYS A 251 -29.65 -11.17 -1.15
N ASP A 252 -30.44 -11.95 -1.90
CA ASP A 252 -31.67 -12.56 -1.41
C ASP A 252 -31.42 -13.78 -0.51
N VAL A 253 -30.21 -14.34 -0.51
CA VAL A 253 -29.83 -15.54 0.26
C VAL A 253 -28.54 -15.31 1.04
N VAL A 254 -28.54 -15.67 2.32
CA VAL A 254 -27.34 -15.61 3.18
C VAL A 254 -26.42 -16.78 2.88
N ASP A 255 -25.14 -16.49 2.61
CA ASP A 255 -24.09 -17.47 2.26
C ASP A 255 -24.58 -18.50 1.23
N PRO A 256 -24.96 -18.10 0.00
CA PRO A 256 -25.60 -18.98 -0.98
C PRO A 256 -24.70 -20.14 -1.45
N LEU A 257 -23.40 -20.08 -1.15
CA LEU A 257 -22.43 -21.15 -1.43
C LEU A 257 -22.23 -22.12 -0.26
N GLY A 258 -22.88 -21.88 0.89
CA GLY A 258 -22.87 -22.78 2.03
C GLY A 258 -23.34 -24.18 1.66
N GLY A 259 -22.55 -25.19 2.00
CA GLY A 259 -22.80 -26.59 1.64
C GLY A 259 -22.24 -27.03 0.27
N SER A 260 -21.66 -26.12 -0.52
CA SER A 260 -20.91 -26.50 -1.72
C SER A 260 -19.68 -27.33 -1.35
N TYR A 261 -19.59 -28.58 -1.81
CA TYR A 261 -18.48 -29.49 -1.49
C TYR A 261 -17.10 -28.86 -1.75
N TYR A 262 -16.97 -28.15 -2.87
CA TYR A 262 -15.72 -27.50 -3.24
C TYR A 262 -15.39 -26.31 -2.35
N VAL A 263 -16.34 -25.39 -2.14
CA VAL A 263 -16.09 -24.17 -1.35
C VAL A 263 -15.85 -24.52 0.11
N GLU A 264 -16.57 -25.49 0.68
CA GLU A 264 -16.35 -25.92 2.07
C GLU A 264 -14.99 -26.57 2.26
N THR A 265 -14.58 -27.43 1.33
CA THR A 265 -13.25 -28.07 1.37
C THR A 265 -12.14 -27.04 1.19
N LEU A 266 -12.32 -26.08 0.27
CA LEU A 266 -11.36 -25.00 0.06
C LEU A 266 -11.24 -24.10 1.29
N THR A 267 -12.36 -23.73 1.92
CA THR A 267 -12.37 -22.98 3.18
C THR A 267 -11.62 -23.73 4.27
N GLN A 268 -11.86 -25.04 4.43
CA GLN A 268 -11.17 -25.86 5.42
C GLN A 268 -9.66 -25.93 5.15
N ASN A 269 -9.24 -26.11 3.90
CA ASN A 269 -7.82 -26.14 3.54
C ASN A 269 -7.12 -24.81 3.86
N ILE A 270 -7.77 -23.66 3.59
CA ILE A 270 -7.23 -22.35 3.96
C ILE A 270 -7.09 -22.24 5.48
N ILE A 271 -8.10 -22.67 6.25
CA ILE A 271 -8.04 -22.68 7.72
C ILE A 271 -6.81 -23.45 8.21
N ASP A 272 -6.56 -24.64 7.66
CA ASP A 272 -5.47 -25.50 8.09
C ASP A 272 -4.09 -24.95 7.71
N GLU A 273 -3.92 -24.36 6.53
CA GLU A 273 -2.66 -23.71 6.16
C GLU A 273 -2.42 -22.43 6.96
N VAL A 274 -3.45 -21.60 7.16
CA VAL A 274 -3.32 -20.38 7.98
C VAL A 274 -2.91 -20.72 9.41
N ARG A 275 -3.47 -21.78 10.02
CA ARG A 275 -3.06 -22.22 11.36
C ARG A 275 -1.57 -22.55 11.47
N LYS A 276 -1.00 -23.18 10.44
CA LYS A 276 0.45 -23.49 10.43
C LYS A 276 1.28 -22.21 10.46
N ILE A 277 0.91 -21.22 9.65
CA ILE A 277 1.61 -19.93 9.57
C ILE A 277 1.42 -19.13 10.85
N LEU A 278 0.21 -19.08 11.41
CA LEU A 278 -0.06 -18.41 12.70
C LEU A 278 0.76 -19.05 13.82
N LYS A 279 0.88 -20.38 13.85
CA LYS A 279 1.73 -21.07 14.82
C LYS A 279 3.20 -20.68 14.65
N GLU A 280 3.72 -20.65 13.44
CA GLU A 280 5.10 -20.23 13.16
C GLU A 280 5.36 -18.79 13.64
N ILE A 281 4.41 -17.88 13.42
CA ILE A 281 4.51 -16.48 13.88
C ILE A 281 4.50 -16.39 15.41
N GLU A 282 3.62 -17.14 16.09
CA GLU A 282 3.62 -17.16 17.56
C GLU A 282 4.91 -17.79 18.12
N ASP A 283 5.46 -18.82 17.46
CA ASP A 283 6.76 -19.43 17.84
C ASP A 283 7.93 -18.43 17.70
N LEU A 284 7.83 -17.46 16.77
CA LEU A 284 8.77 -16.34 16.63
C LEU A 284 8.55 -15.21 17.67
N GLY A 285 7.50 -15.29 18.48
CA GLY A 285 7.15 -14.28 19.48
C GLY A 285 6.16 -13.22 18.99
N GLY A 286 5.36 -13.53 17.96
CA GLY A 286 4.30 -12.66 17.44
C GLY A 286 4.68 -11.90 16.17
N MET A 287 3.71 -11.21 15.58
CA MET A 287 3.86 -10.63 14.24
C MET A 287 4.87 -9.47 14.21
N ALA A 288 4.96 -8.68 15.29
CA ALA A 288 5.97 -7.64 15.41
C ALA A 288 7.41 -8.21 15.32
N LYS A 289 7.67 -9.32 16.00
CA LYS A 289 8.96 -10.03 15.92
C LYS A 289 9.17 -10.75 14.60
N ALA A 290 8.12 -11.28 14.00
CA ALA A 290 8.19 -11.84 12.66
C ALA A 290 8.59 -10.76 11.62
N ILE A 291 8.05 -9.54 11.71
CA ILE A 291 8.43 -8.41 10.84
C ILE A 291 9.91 -8.03 11.03
N GLU A 292 10.39 -7.93 12.28
CA GLU A 292 11.81 -7.67 12.58
C GLU A 292 12.73 -8.74 11.96
N SER A 293 12.29 -10.01 11.92
CA SER A 293 13.05 -11.10 11.29
C SER A 293 13.11 -11.04 9.76
N GLY A 294 12.23 -10.24 9.13
CA GLY A 294 12.07 -10.17 7.68
C GLY A 294 11.27 -11.31 7.05
N MET A 295 10.92 -12.36 7.81
CA MET A 295 10.25 -13.56 7.28
C MET A 295 8.96 -13.26 6.50
N PRO A 296 8.00 -12.48 7.01
CA PRO A 296 6.76 -12.23 6.27
C PRO A 296 7.01 -11.52 4.95
N LYS A 297 7.94 -10.56 4.94
CA LYS A 297 8.28 -9.77 3.76
C LYS A 297 8.90 -10.64 2.67
N MET A 298 9.86 -11.49 3.05
CA MET A 298 10.49 -12.44 2.13
C MET A 298 9.48 -13.39 1.48
N ARG A 299 8.55 -13.96 2.25
CA ARG A 299 7.51 -14.86 1.70
C ARG A 299 6.60 -14.15 0.69
N ILE A 300 6.24 -12.90 0.93
CA ILE A 300 5.43 -12.10 0.00
C ILE A 300 6.21 -11.88 -1.31
N GLU A 301 7.47 -11.50 -1.19
CA GLU A 301 8.36 -11.24 -2.34
C GLU A 301 8.63 -12.52 -3.15
N GLU A 302 8.76 -13.68 -2.50
CA GLU A 302 8.91 -14.99 -3.15
C GLU A 302 7.69 -15.35 -4.01
N VAL A 303 6.48 -15.16 -3.47
CA VAL A 303 5.23 -15.37 -4.23
C VAL A 303 5.12 -14.37 -5.37
N ALA A 304 5.48 -13.10 -5.15
CA ALA A 304 5.48 -12.07 -6.18
C ALA A 304 6.42 -12.41 -7.35
N ALA A 305 7.66 -12.83 -7.06
CA ALA A 305 8.65 -13.20 -8.06
C ALA A 305 8.25 -14.46 -8.83
N THR A 306 7.74 -15.48 -8.13
CA THR A 306 7.21 -16.70 -8.75
C THR A 306 6.06 -16.37 -9.70
N ARG A 307 5.12 -15.54 -9.26
CA ARG A 307 3.98 -15.11 -10.07
C ARG A 307 4.42 -14.30 -11.29
N GLN A 308 5.38 -13.39 -11.14
CA GLN A 308 5.91 -12.63 -12.27
C GLN A 308 6.54 -13.56 -13.32
N ALA A 309 7.39 -14.50 -12.90
CA ALA A 309 7.99 -15.45 -13.83
C ALA A 309 6.93 -16.25 -14.61
N ARG A 310 5.86 -16.68 -13.94
CA ARG A 310 4.73 -17.41 -14.59
C ARG A 310 3.98 -16.54 -15.60
N ILE A 311 3.76 -15.26 -15.29
CA ILE A 311 3.11 -14.30 -16.20
C ILE A 311 3.98 -14.05 -17.44
N ASP A 312 5.28 -13.83 -17.23
CA ASP A 312 6.25 -13.53 -18.29
C ASP A 312 6.38 -14.70 -19.28
N GLN A 313 6.20 -15.93 -18.81
CA GLN A 313 6.15 -17.15 -19.64
C GLN A 313 4.77 -17.46 -20.22
N GLY A 314 3.75 -16.66 -19.93
CA GLY A 314 2.37 -16.93 -20.37
C GLY A 314 1.71 -18.15 -19.71
N LYS A 315 2.29 -18.70 -18.63
CA LYS A 315 1.70 -19.79 -17.84
C LYS A 315 0.46 -19.30 -17.09
N ASP A 316 0.56 -18.08 -16.53
CA ASP A 316 -0.57 -17.35 -15.99
C ASP A 316 -1.03 -16.33 -17.05
N VAL A 317 -2.21 -16.56 -17.61
CA VAL A 317 -2.73 -15.73 -18.71
C VAL A 317 -3.30 -14.43 -18.16
N ILE A 318 -2.87 -13.32 -18.76
CA ILE A 318 -3.47 -11.99 -18.60
C ILE A 318 -3.93 -11.51 -19.99
N VAL A 319 -5.24 -11.55 -20.21
CA VAL A 319 -5.89 -11.12 -21.46
C VAL A 319 -5.56 -9.65 -21.75
N GLY A 320 -5.12 -9.38 -22.99
CA GLY A 320 -4.67 -8.06 -23.44
C GLY A 320 -3.19 -7.77 -23.14
N VAL A 321 -2.55 -8.53 -22.25
CA VAL A 321 -1.15 -8.28 -21.82
C VAL A 321 -0.17 -9.32 -22.32
N ASN A 322 -0.37 -10.61 -22.04
CA ASN A 322 0.52 -11.68 -22.53
C ASN A 322 -0.16 -12.62 -23.52
N LYS A 323 -1.48 -12.53 -23.65
CA LYS A 323 -2.27 -13.29 -24.63
C LYS A 323 -3.45 -12.47 -25.10
N TYR A 324 -3.86 -12.66 -26.35
CA TYR A 324 -4.93 -11.88 -26.98
C TYR A 324 -4.63 -10.37 -26.97
N ARG A 325 -3.39 -10.01 -27.29
CA ARG A 325 -2.98 -8.61 -27.44
C ARG A 325 -3.73 -7.98 -28.62
N VAL A 326 -4.11 -6.73 -28.47
CA VAL A 326 -4.64 -5.91 -29.56
C VAL A 326 -3.50 -5.11 -30.19
N ASP A 327 -3.57 -4.89 -31.51
CA ASP A 327 -2.55 -4.14 -32.23
C ASP A 327 -2.66 -2.63 -31.95
N ASP A 328 -3.89 -2.12 -31.85
CA ASP A 328 -4.19 -0.71 -31.58
C ASP A 328 -4.89 -0.56 -30.21
N GLU A 329 -4.27 0.16 -29.29
CA GLU A 329 -4.88 0.49 -27.99
C GLU A 329 -5.82 1.69 -28.12
N THR A 330 -7.01 1.58 -27.52
CA THR A 330 -7.94 2.71 -27.45
C THR A 330 -7.46 3.70 -26.39
N PRO A 331 -7.17 4.98 -26.74
CA PRO A 331 -6.79 5.97 -25.76
C PRO A 331 -7.92 6.22 -24.78
N ILE A 332 -7.61 6.21 -23.48
CA ILE A 332 -8.55 6.60 -22.43
C ILE A 332 -8.17 7.97 -21.87
N PRO A 333 -9.13 8.84 -21.53
CA PRO A 333 -8.84 10.08 -20.83
C PRO A 333 -8.19 9.78 -19.47
N VAL A 334 -7.05 10.42 -19.20
CA VAL A 334 -6.35 10.31 -17.91
C VAL A 334 -6.58 11.58 -17.11
N ARG A 335 -6.91 11.43 -15.84
CA ARG A 335 -7.02 12.57 -14.93
C ARG A 335 -5.63 13.07 -14.53
N GLU A 336 -5.22 14.22 -15.06
CA GLU A 336 -4.02 14.92 -14.59
C GLU A 336 -4.31 15.75 -13.34
N VAL A 337 -3.35 15.79 -12.42
CA VAL A 337 -3.37 16.66 -11.24
C VAL A 337 -2.37 17.81 -11.49
N SER A 338 -2.86 19.04 -11.44
CA SER A 338 -2.07 20.25 -11.71
C SER A 338 -1.02 20.52 -10.63
N GLU A 339 0.15 21.03 -11.02
CA GLU A 339 1.16 21.55 -10.10
C GLU A 339 0.65 22.77 -9.29
N GLU A 340 -0.41 23.42 -9.75
CA GLU A 340 -1.06 24.55 -9.05
C GLU A 340 -1.54 24.17 -7.65
N VAL A 341 -1.90 22.90 -7.42
CA VAL A 341 -2.29 22.39 -6.10
C VAL A 341 -1.21 22.70 -5.05
N ARG A 342 0.07 22.58 -5.40
CA ARG A 342 1.18 22.91 -4.50
C ARG A 342 1.17 24.39 -4.14
N ASN A 343 1.01 25.26 -5.13
CA ASN A 343 1.04 26.72 -4.94
C ASN A 343 -0.14 27.18 -4.08
N GLU A 344 -1.33 26.63 -4.33
CA GLU A 344 -2.52 26.90 -3.50
C GLU A 344 -2.32 26.46 -2.05
N GLN A 345 -1.79 25.25 -1.84
CA GLN A 345 -1.57 24.72 -0.49
C GLN A 345 -0.52 25.53 0.27
N VAL A 346 0.56 25.96 -0.39
CA VAL A 346 1.55 26.87 0.21
C VAL A 346 0.91 28.20 0.61
N ALA A 347 0.10 28.80 -0.27
CA ALA A 347 -0.58 30.06 0.05
C ALA A 347 -1.55 29.92 1.24
N ARG A 348 -2.31 28.82 1.33
CA ARG A 348 -3.19 28.53 2.48
C ARG A 348 -2.40 28.32 3.76
N LEU A 349 -1.25 27.64 3.68
CA LEU A 349 -0.36 27.42 4.81
C LEU A 349 0.22 28.73 5.33
N GLU A 350 0.69 29.61 4.45
CA GLU A 350 1.19 30.94 4.79
C GLU A 350 0.10 31.78 5.47
N GLN A 351 -1.11 31.79 4.89
CA GLN A 351 -2.24 32.50 5.47
C GLN A 351 -2.61 31.97 6.86
N THR A 352 -2.68 30.65 7.03
CA THR A 352 -2.97 30.00 8.32
C THR A 352 -1.91 30.35 9.37
N ARG A 353 -0.63 30.31 9.01
CA ARG A 353 0.47 30.67 9.90
C ARG A 353 0.45 32.15 10.29
N LYS A 354 -0.02 33.03 9.40
CA LYS A 354 -0.13 34.48 9.65
C LYS A 354 -1.26 34.83 10.62
N THR A 355 -2.36 34.08 10.62
CA THR A 355 -3.58 34.44 11.38
C THR A 355 -3.76 33.67 12.68
N ARG A 356 -3.11 32.52 12.86
CA ARG A 356 -3.21 31.71 14.09
C ARG A 356 -2.49 32.35 15.28
N ASP A 357 -2.86 31.94 16.48
CA ASP A 357 -2.12 32.27 17.70
C ASP A 357 -0.86 31.40 17.82
N GLY A 358 0.30 31.99 17.52
CA GLY A 358 1.59 31.29 17.57
C GLY A 358 2.00 30.82 18.97
N GLN A 359 1.58 31.50 20.04
CA GLN A 359 1.89 31.07 21.41
C GLN A 359 1.06 29.84 21.80
N ALA A 360 -0.22 29.84 21.45
CA ALA A 360 -1.10 28.70 21.66
C ALA A 360 -0.61 27.45 20.90
N VAL A 361 -0.21 27.61 19.62
CA VAL A 361 0.37 26.52 18.84
C VAL A 361 1.62 25.97 19.50
N LYS A 362 2.57 26.83 19.87
CA LYS A 362 3.82 26.39 20.49
C LYS A 362 3.55 25.60 21.78
N LYS A 363 2.69 26.14 22.65
CA LYS A 363 2.31 25.47 23.90
C LYS A 363 1.73 24.07 23.64
N ALA A 364 0.81 23.95 22.69
CA ALA A 364 0.18 22.66 22.38
C ALA A 364 1.17 21.66 21.77
N LEU A 365 2.12 22.11 20.94
CA LEU A 365 3.18 21.25 20.41
C LEU A 365 4.14 20.78 21.50
N ASP A 366 4.49 21.66 22.46
CA ASP A 366 5.32 21.30 23.62
C ASP A 366 4.59 20.27 24.53
N GLU A 367 3.27 20.39 24.67
CA GLU A 367 2.43 19.41 25.38
C GLU A 367 2.40 18.03 24.68
N ILE A 368 2.37 17.99 23.34
CA ILE A 368 2.49 16.73 22.58
C ILE A 368 3.85 16.08 22.82
N THR A 369 4.94 16.84 22.71
CA THR A 369 6.29 16.32 22.99
C THR A 369 6.38 15.78 24.42
N LYS A 370 5.81 16.49 25.40
CA LYS A 370 5.75 16.00 26.79
C LYS A 370 4.93 14.73 26.92
N ALA A 371 3.78 14.64 26.26
CA ALA A 371 2.93 13.43 26.28
C ALA A 371 3.69 12.21 25.76
N CYS A 372 4.53 12.37 24.73
CA CYS A 372 5.43 11.31 24.25
C CYS A 372 6.38 10.79 25.35
N GLU A 373 6.78 11.62 26.32
CA GLU A 373 7.68 11.24 27.43
C GLU A 373 6.92 10.69 28.65
N THR A 374 5.75 11.24 28.97
CA THR A 374 5.03 10.96 30.24
C THR A 374 4.05 9.79 30.17
N GLY A 375 3.65 9.37 28.97
CA GLY A 375 2.62 8.35 28.79
C GLY A 375 1.19 8.89 28.72
N ASP A 376 1.00 10.21 28.68
CA ASP A 376 -0.31 10.82 28.46
C ASP A 376 -0.87 10.46 27.07
N ASN A 377 -2.20 10.44 26.92
CA ASN A 377 -2.86 10.04 25.67
C ASN A 377 -2.55 11.02 24.53
N LEU A 378 -1.92 10.50 23.46
CA LEU A 378 -1.42 11.31 22.36
C LEU A 378 -2.53 11.94 21.50
N LEU A 379 -3.66 11.25 21.30
CA LEU A 379 -4.78 11.82 20.53
C LEU A 379 -5.42 12.99 21.27
N ALA A 380 -5.63 12.86 22.58
CA ALA A 380 -6.11 13.95 23.42
C ALA A 380 -5.17 15.17 23.37
N ALA A 381 -3.85 14.94 23.40
CA ALA A 381 -2.85 16.01 23.29
C ALA A 381 -2.83 16.68 21.90
N CYS A 382 -3.19 15.96 20.82
CA CYS A 382 -3.25 16.52 19.48
C CYS A 382 -4.45 17.46 19.24
N LEU A 383 -5.58 17.25 19.94
CA LEU A 383 -6.80 18.05 19.73
C LEU A 383 -6.58 19.56 19.99
N PRO A 384 -5.99 20.01 21.12
CA PRO A 384 -5.64 21.42 21.32
C PRO A 384 -4.74 22.00 20.21
N ALA A 385 -3.76 21.24 19.73
CA ALA A 385 -2.85 21.70 18.68
C ALA A 385 -3.59 21.95 17.36
N VAL A 386 -4.47 21.02 16.96
CA VAL A 386 -5.30 21.19 15.76
C VAL A 386 -6.27 22.37 15.91
N ARG A 387 -6.92 22.55 17.07
CA ARG A 387 -7.77 23.73 17.36
C ARG A 387 -6.98 25.04 17.31
N ALA A 388 -5.71 25.02 17.69
CA ALA A 388 -4.79 26.16 17.56
C ALA A 388 -4.24 26.35 16.12
N ARG A 389 -4.60 25.48 15.18
CA ARG A 389 -4.17 25.48 13.77
C ARG A 389 -2.67 25.18 13.63
N ALA A 390 -2.16 24.28 14.46
CA ALA A 390 -0.93 23.56 14.18
C ALA A 390 -1.10 22.70 12.92
N THR A 391 -0.01 22.51 12.17
CA THR A 391 -0.05 21.77 10.91
C THR A 391 0.19 20.27 11.15
N VAL A 392 -0.14 19.43 10.16
CA VAL A 392 0.19 18.00 10.18
C VAL A 392 1.68 17.77 10.38
N GLY A 393 2.51 18.58 9.70
CA GLY A 393 3.97 18.54 9.84
C GLY A 393 4.42 18.91 11.25
N GLU A 394 3.95 20.03 11.78
CA GLU A 394 4.35 20.50 13.13
C GLU A 394 3.98 19.51 14.24
N ILE A 395 2.80 18.88 14.16
CA ILE A 395 2.37 17.85 15.10
C ILE A 395 3.23 16.58 14.96
N SER A 396 3.52 16.18 13.72
CA SER A 396 4.41 15.02 13.46
C SER A 396 5.82 15.26 13.98
N ASP A 397 6.38 16.43 13.70
CA ASP A 397 7.72 16.84 14.12
C ASP A 397 7.83 16.94 15.66
N ALA A 398 6.76 17.37 16.34
CA ALA A 398 6.72 17.41 17.80
C ALA A 398 6.85 16.02 18.45
N MET A 399 6.28 14.99 17.83
CA MET A 399 6.46 13.60 18.24
C MET A 399 7.83 13.05 17.82
N GLU A 400 8.31 13.41 16.63
CA GLU A 400 9.60 12.99 16.08
C GLU A 400 10.78 13.35 17.01
N LYS A 401 10.70 14.46 17.75
CA LYS A 401 11.71 14.84 18.75
C LYS A 401 12.00 13.74 19.78
N VAL A 402 11.00 12.91 20.10
CA VAL A 402 11.12 11.82 21.09
C VAL A 402 11.20 10.47 20.38
N PHE A 403 10.35 10.25 19.37
CA PHE A 403 10.20 8.94 18.74
C PHE A 403 11.19 8.67 17.59
N THR A 404 11.82 9.72 17.03
CA THR A 404 12.67 9.65 15.81
C THR A 404 11.93 9.16 14.56
N ARG A 405 12.61 9.09 13.41
CA ARG A 405 12.07 8.50 12.17
C ARG A 405 12.59 7.09 11.96
N PHE A 406 11.71 6.21 11.51
CA PHE A 406 12.10 4.86 11.11
C PHE A 406 12.84 4.88 9.77
N VAL A 407 13.95 4.16 9.70
CA VAL A 407 14.72 3.92 8.48
C VAL A 407 14.68 2.43 8.20
N ALA A 408 14.02 2.02 7.12
CA ALA A 408 13.96 0.62 6.75
C ALA A 408 15.30 0.13 6.19
N THR A 409 15.70 -1.08 6.60
CA THR A 409 16.79 -1.82 5.95
C THR A 409 16.23 -2.65 4.82
N THR A 410 16.74 -2.44 3.60
CA THR A 410 16.27 -3.18 2.43
C THR A 410 16.98 -4.52 2.33
N GLN A 411 16.21 -5.61 2.33
CA GLN A 411 16.66 -6.94 1.97
C GLN A 411 16.06 -7.29 0.60
N CYS A 412 16.77 -8.09 -0.19
CA CYS A 412 16.31 -8.57 -1.49
C CYS A 412 16.51 -10.08 -1.58
N ILE A 413 15.47 -10.78 -2.04
CA ILE A 413 15.53 -12.21 -2.34
C ILE A 413 16.43 -12.47 -3.57
N SER A 414 16.91 -13.71 -3.73
CA SER A 414 17.73 -14.11 -4.89
C SER A 414 17.35 -15.51 -5.38
N GLY A 415 17.44 -15.75 -6.68
CA GLY A 415 17.26 -17.06 -7.32
C GLY A 415 15.81 -17.49 -7.58
N VAL A 416 14.81 -16.83 -6.98
CA VAL A 416 13.40 -17.23 -7.06
C VAL A 416 12.83 -17.03 -8.47
N TYR A 417 13.17 -15.92 -9.11
CA TYR A 417 12.72 -15.65 -10.48
C TYR A 417 13.37 -16.64 -11.45
N ALA A 418 14.69 -16.83 -11.39
CA ALA A 418 15.41 -17.76 -12.26
C ALA A 418 14.93 -19.21 -12.15
N GLN A 419 14.61 -19.70 -10.95
CA GLN A 419 14.11 -21.06 -10.76
C GLN A 419 12.80 -21.33 -11.51
N ASN A 420 12.02 -20.28 -11.74
CA ASN A 420 10.73 -20.38 -12.40
C ASN A 420 10.79 -19.98 -13.87
N ALA A 421 11.83 -19.28 -14.33
CA ALA A 421 12.00 -18.74 -15.68
C ALA A 421 12.38 -19.80 -16.72
N ASP A 422 12.27 -19.44 -18.01
CA ASP A 422 12.72 -20.28 -19.12
C ASP A 422 14.27 -20.42 -19.11
N PRO A 423 14.82 -21.65 -19.05
CA PRO A 423 16.26 -21.88 -18.97
C PRO A 423 17.05 -21.36 -20.17
N GLU A 424 16.49 -21.39 -21.39
CA GLU A 424 17.16 -20.93 -22.61
C GLU A 424 17.25 -19.40 -22.64
N ILE A 425 16.16 -18.72 -22.27
CA ILE A 425 16.15 -17.25 -22.15
C ILE A 425 17.13 -16.81 -21.07
N LEU A 426 17.16 -17.50 -19.93
CA LEU A 426 18.07 -17.21 -18.83
C LEU A 426 19.54 -17.41 -19.26
N ALA A 427 19.85 -18.50 -19.96
CA ALA A 427 21.20 -18.75 -20.48
C ALA A 427 21.64 -17.69 -21.49
N SER A 428 20.72 -17.23 -22.34
CA SER A 428 20.95 -16.15 -23.31
C SER A 428 21.28 -14.83 -22.60
N LEU A 429 20.48 -14.41 -21.62
CA LEU A 429 20.72 -13.18 -20.85
C LEU A 429 22.05 -13.23 -20.09
N ARG A 430 22.36 -14.35 -19.43
CA ARG A 430 23.63 -14.56 -18.74
C ARG A 430 24.83 -14.52 -19.68
N LYS A 431 24.67 -15.01 -20.90
CA LYS A 431 25.71 -14.90 -21.92
C LYS A 431 25.95 -13.44 -22.31
N ARG A 432 24.88 -12.67 -22.52
CA ARG A 432 24.99 -11.24 -22.86
C ARG A 432 25.63 -10.41 -21.74
N THR A 433 25.27 -10.65 -20.49
CA THR A 433 25.90 -9.96 -19.34
C THR A 433 27.38 -10.35 -19.20
N ALA A 434 27.73 -11.62 -19.43
CA ALA A 434 29.12 -12.06 -19.44
C ALA A 434 29.93 -11.49 -20.62
N ASP A 435 29.31 -11.32 -21.80
CA ASP A 435 29.96 -10.73 -22.96
C ASP A 435 30.14 -9.20 -22.77
N PHE A 436 29.20 -8.51 -22.12
CA PHE A 436 29.40 -7.14 -21.65
C PHE A 436 30.59 -7.04 -20.69
N GLU A 437 30.66 -7.92 -19.68
CA GLU A 437 31.76 -7.95 -18.72
C GLU A 437 33.13 -8.15 -19.39
N LYS A 438 33.21 -9.00 -20.42
CA LYS A 438 34.45 -9.16 -21.21
C LYS A 438 34.83 -7.90 -21.98
N GLN A 439 33.86 -7.10 -22.44
CA GLN A 439 34.10 -5.89 -23.23
C GLN A 439 34.46 -4.68 -22.37
N THR A 440 33.81 -4.53 -21.21
CA THR A 440 33.93 -3.35 -20.35
C THR A 440 34.78 -3.57 -19.11
N GLY A 441 35.12 -4.83 -18.80
CA GLY A 441 35.90 -5.24 -17.63
C GLY A 441 35.10 -5.39 -16.34
N ARG A 442 33.77 -5.21 -16.37
CA ARG A 442 32.87 -5.35 -15.22
C ARG A 442 31.44 -5.66 -15.66
N ARG A 443 30.63 -6.23 -14.77
CA ARG A 443 29.22 -6.53 -15.03
C ARG A 443 28.41 -5.26 -15.30
N PRO A 444 27.29 -5.36 -16.05
CA PRO A 444 26.37 -4.25 -16.15
C PRO A 444 25.79 -3.96 -14.77
N ARG A 445 25.92 -2.70 -14.33
CA ARG A 445 25.55 -2.25 -12.98
C ARG A 445 24.38 -1.28 -13.04
N ILE A 446 23.32 -1.57 -12.30
CA ILE A 446 22.09 -0.76 -12.25
C ILE A 446 21.78 -0.31 -10.82
N LEU A 447 21.53 0.99 -10.65
CA LEU A 447 20.89 1.52 -9.44
C LEU A 447 19.38 1.59 -9.66
N LEU A 448 18.63 0.79 -8.92
CA LEU A 448 17.18 0.87 -8.88
C LEU A 448 16.75 1.86 -7.80
N SER A 449 16.14 2.98 -8.19
CA SER A 449 15.87 4.11 -7.29
C SER A 449 14.37 4.38 -7.12
N LYS A 450 14.00 4.70 -5.88
CA LYS A 450 12.69 5.22 -5.46
C LYS A 450 12.87 6.66 -5.01
N MET A 451 12.36 7.60 -5.81
CA MET A 451 12.46 9.03 -5.52
C MET A 451 11.15 9.61 -5.00
N GLY A 452 11.26 10.61 -4.12
CA GLY A 452 10.10 11.23 -3.47
C GLY A 452 9.39 10.26 -2.53
N GLN A 453 8.14 10.56 -2.16
CA GLN A 453 7.42 9.79 -1.13
C GLN A 453 6.76 8.50 -1.65
N ASP A 454 7.18 7.99 -2.81
CA ASP A 454 6.59 6.81 -3.43
C ASP A 454 6.98 5.51 -2.70
N GLY A 455 6.03 4.93 -1.96
CA GLY A 455 6.18 3.72 -1.17
C GLY A 455 6.10 2.41 -1.96
N HIS A 456 5.73 2.41 -3.25
CA HIS A 456 5.51 1.17 -3.99
C HIS A 456 6.84 0.48 -4.34
N ASP A 457 7.07 -0.71 -3.79
CA ASP A 457 8.36 -1.42 -3.95
C ASP A 457 8.28 -2.82 -4.60
N ARG A 458 7.07 -3.34 -4.87
CA ARG A 458 6.92 -4.67 -5.50
C ARG A 458 7.65 -4.76 -6.84
N GLY A 459 7.38 -3.84 -7.76
CA GLY A 459 7.95 -3.87 -9.11
C GLY A 459 9.48 -3.75 -9.07
N VAL A 460 10.01 -2.79 -8.30
CA VAL A 460 11.46 -2.57 -8.20
C VAL A 460 12.20 -3.77 -7.61
N LYS A 461 11.61 -4.47 -6.63
CA LYS A 461 12.25 -5.65 -6.03
C LYS A 461 12.21 -6.89 -6.92
N VAL A 462 11.12 -7.08 -7.67
CA VAL A 462 11.03 -8.15 -8.67
C VAL A 462 12.06 -7.93 -9.78
N ILE A 463 12.23 -6.69 -10.24
CA ILE A 463 13.31 -6.32 -11.17
C ILE A 463 14.68 -6.57 -10.53
N ALA A 464 14.88 -6.15 -9.27
CA ALA A 464 16.16 -6.31 -8.59
C ALA A 464 16.61 -7.77 -8.52
N THR A 465 15.74 -8.65 -8.03
CA THR A 465 16.06 -10.08 -7.89
C THR A 465 16.27 -10.75 -9.25
N ALA A 466 15.43 -10.45 -10.25
CA ALA A 466 15.56 -11.04 -11.58
C ALA A 466 16.82 -10.57 -12.31
N TYR A 467 17.18 -9.29 -12.19
CA TYR A 467 18.37 -8.75 -12.87
C TYR A 467 19.66 -9.30 -12.24
N ALA A 468 19.68 -9.45 -10.91
CA ALA A 468 20.76 -10.16 -10.22
C ALA A 468 20.88 -11.60 -10.74
N ASP A 469 19.75 -12.30 -10.92
CA ASP A 469 19.71 -13.66 -11.48
C ASP A 469 20.22 -13.75 -12.94
N PHE A 470 20.13 -12.65 -13.69
CA PHE A 470 20.62 -12.51 -15.08
C PHE A 470 22.11 -12.13 -15.16
N GLY A 471 22.74 -11.76 -14.05
CA GLY A 471 24.16 -11.40 -13.99
C GLY A 471 24.46 -9.89 -14.00
N PHE A 472 23.47 -9.06 -13.66
CA PHE A 472 23.72 -7.65 -13.33
C PHE A 472 24.25 -7.50 -11.92
N ASP A 473 25.06 -6.47 -11.69
CA ASP A 473 25.28 -5.95 -10.35
C ASP A 473 24.15 -4.95 -10.03
N VAL A 474 23.35 -5.24 -9.02
CA VAL A 474 22.13 -4.47 -8.72
C VAL A 474 22.29 -3.78 -7.37
N ASP A 475 22.23 -2.45 -7.40
CA ASP A 475 22.09 -1.63 -6.21
C ASP A 475 20.62 -1.25 -6.04
N LEU A 476 20.06 -1.48 -4.86
CA LEU A 476 18.71 -1.04 -4.52
C LEU A 476 18.80 0.20 -3.63
N GLY A 477 18.37 1.35 -4.16
CA GLY A 477 18.37 2.60 -3.43
C GLY A 477 17.43 2.54 -2.21
N PRO A 478 17.73 3.28 -1.13
CA PRO A 478 16.80 3.42 -0.02
C PRO A 478 15.49 4.08 -0.46
N MET A 479 14.43 3.86 0.32
CA MET A 479 13.17 4.55 0.09
C MET A 479 13.32 6.05 0.35
N PHE A 480 12.51 6.85 -0.33
CA PHE A 480 12.35 8.30 -0.10
C PHE A 480 13.53 9.20 -0.47
N GLN A 481 14.39 8.75 -1.38
CA GLN A 481 15.50 9.58 -1.86
C GLN A 481 14.99 10.82 -2.59
N THR A 482 15.72 11.92 -2.42
CA THR A 482 15.68 13.03 -3.35
C THR A 482 16.41 12.68 -4.65
N PRO A 483 16.12 13.39 -5.77
CA PRO A 483 16.90 13.23 -7.00
C PRO A 483 18.41 13.48 -6.83
N GLU A 484 18.79 14.40 -5.94
CA GLU A 484 20.20 14.68 -5.61
C GLU A 484 20.87 13.49 -4.92
N GLU A 485 20.23 12.90 -3.91
CA GLU A 485 20.75 11.73 -3.20
C GLU A 485 20.83 10.50 -4.13
N ALA A 486 19.84 10.30 -5.00
CA ALA A 486 19.85 9.23 -5.99
C ALA A 486 20.99 9.41 -7.01
N ALA A 487 21.19 10.63 -7.53
CA ALA A 487 22.29 10.93 -8.44
C ALA A 487 23.66 10.75 -7.76
N LYS A 488 23.81 11.24 -6.53
CA LYS A 488 25.03 11.08 -5.75
C LYS A 488 25.37 9.60 -5.55
N MET A 489 24.41 8.77 -5.14
CA MET A 489 24.60 7.33 -4.97
C MET A 489 24.97 6.64 -6.30
N ALA A 490 24.35 7.05 -7.41
CA ALA A 490 24.67 6.52 -8.74
C ALA A 490 26.14 6.79 -9.12
N VAL A 491 26.63 8.00 -8.85
CA VAL A 491 28.02 8.41 -9.11
C VAL A 491 29.00 7.69 -8.17
N GLU A 492 28.72 7.65 -6.87
CA GLU A 492 29.57 6.98 -5.88
C GLU A 492 29.71 5.48 -6.14
N ASN A 493 28.64 4.84 -6.63
CA ASN A 493 28.65 3.42 -7.00
C ASN A 493 29.14 3.15 -8.43
N ASP A 494 29.40 4.20 -9.22
CA ASP A 494 29.82 4.10 -10.62
C ASP A 494 28.88 3.15 -11.42
N VAL A 495 27.58 3.42 -11.35
CA VAL A 495 26.58 2.60 -12.06
C VAL A 495 26.50 2.96 -13.53
N HIS A 496 26.15 2.00 -14.38
CA HIS A 496 25.96 2.26 -15.81
C HIS A 496 24.58 2.87 -16.10
N VAL A 497 23.59 2.53 -15.28
CA VAL A 497 22.20 2.94 -15.47
C VAL A 497 21.50 3.17 -14.13
N VAL A 498 20.70 4.23 -14.05
CA VAL A 498 19.72 4.47 -12.98
C VAL A 498 18.34 4.06 -13.50
N GLY A 499 17.76 3.02 -12.90
CA GLY A 499 16.38 2.61 -13.11
C GLY A 499 15.44 3.29 -12.11
N VAL A 500 14.76 4.35 -12.54
CA VAL A 500 13.77 5.05 -11.72
C VAL A 500 12.45 4.28 -11.74
N SER A 501 12.02 3.79 -10.57
CA SER A 501 10.71 3.15 -10.42
C SER A 501 9.70 4.14 -9.83
N SER A 502 8.79 4.66 -10.67
CA SER A 502 7.82 5.71 -10.32
C SER A 502 6.38 5.21 -10.51
N LEU A 503 5.62 5.15 -9.41
CA LEU A 503 4.22 4.73 -9.39
C LEU A 503 3.30 5.76 -8.72
N ALA A 504 3.85 6.90 -8.28
CA ALA A 504 3.13 7.97 -7.60
C ALA A 504 3.01 9.27 -8.42
N ALA A 505 3.05 9.16 -9.77
CA ALA A 505 2.90 10.27 -10.71
C ALA A 505 3.92 11.44 -10.58
N GLY A 506 5.03 11.24 -9.87
CA GLY A 506 6.09 12.26 -9.71
C GLY A 506 7.08 12.34 -10.88
N HIS A 507 6.95 11.49 -11.91
CA HIS A 507 7.96 11.30 -12.96
C HIS A 507 8.23 12.57 -13.78
N LYS A 508 7.22 13.40 -14.06
CA LYS A 508 7.41 14.65 -14.84
C LYS A 508 8.29 15.67 -14.12
N THR A 509 8.40 15.58 -12.80
CA THR A 509 9.22 16.49 -11.98
C THR A 509 10.54 15.82 -11.58
N LEU A 510 10.49 14.60 -11.07
CA LEU A 510 11.65 13.93 -10.45
C LEU A 510 12.65 13.37 -11.47
N VAL A 511 12.19 12.85 -12.62
CA VAL A 511 13.08 12.31 -13.65
C VAL A 511 13.95 13.41 -14.29
N PRO A 512 13.40 14.57 -14.73
CA PRO A 512 14.25 15.66 -15.20
C PRO A 512 15.20 16.21 -14.12
N GLN A 513 14.82 16.13 -12.84
CA GLN A 513 15.70 16.54 -11.75
C GLN A 513 16.90 15.60 -11.59
N VAL A 514 16.70 14.27 -11.55
CA VAL A 514 17.83 13.34 -11.36
C VAL A 514 18.81 13.38 -12.54
N ILE A 515 18.31 13.55 -13.77
CA ILE A 515 19.16 13.72 -14.96
C ILE A 515 20.02 14.97 -14.84
N ARG A 516 19.45 16.11 -14.43
CA ARG A 516 20.21 17.35 -14.20
C ARG A 516 21.21 17.22 -13.06
N GLU A 517 20.88 16.48 -11.99
CA GLU A 517 21.83 16.25 -10.89
C GLU A 517 23.00 15.36 -11.31
N LEU A 518 22.78 14.36 -12.17
CA LEU A 518 23.86 13.57 -12.78
C LEU A 518 24.77 14.44 -13.67
N GLU A 519 24.18 15.32 -14.50
CA GLU A 519 24.93 16.27 -15.33
C GLU A 519 25.79 17.23 -14.48
N LYS A 520 25.22 17.79 -13.41
CA LYS A 520 25.94 18.68 -12.48
C LYS A 520 27.12 17.99 -11.81
N GLN A 521 27.01 16.68 -11.55
CA GLN A 521 28.06 15.87 -10.97
C GLN A 521 29.06 15.32 -12.00
N GLY A 522 28.91 15.68 -13.28
CA GLY A 522 29.83 15.27 -14.36
C GLY A 522 29.63 13.84 -14.85
N ALA A 523 28.49 13.21 -14.54
CA ALA A 523 28.18 11.81 -14.84
C ALA A 523 27.05 11.67 -15.87
N SER A 524 27.07 12.50 -16.91
CA SER A 524 26.08 12.50 -18.00
C SER A 524 26.10 11.24 -18.86
N ASP A 525 27.12 10.39 -18.71
CA ASP A 525 27.24 9.10 -19.38
C ASP A 525 26.33 8.03 -18.75
N ILE A 526 26.01 8.15 -17.46
CA ILE A 526 25.07 7.27 -16.75
C ILE A 526 23.68 7.40 -17.38
N LYS A 527 23.13 6.27 -17.85
CA LYS A 527 21.80 6.26 -18.49
C LYS A 527 20.70 6.31 -17.45
N VAL A 528 19.59 6.98 -17.76
CA VAL A 528 18.39 6.97 -16.92
C VAL A 528 17.27 6.27 -17.67
N VAL A 529 16.70 5.23 -17.06
CA VAL A 529 15.48 4.57 -17.56
C VAL A 529 14.37 4.71 -16.53
N VAL A 530 13.13 4.73 -16.98
CA VAL A 530 11.97 4.96 -16.11
C VAL A 530 11.00 3.79 -16.24
N GLY A 531 10.53 3.26 -15.12
CA GLY A 531 9.47 2.25 -15.10
C GLY A 531 8.41 2.53 -14.04
N GLY A 532 7.28 1.84 -14.16
CA GLY A 532 6.11 2.03 -13.29
C GLY A 532 4.93 2.65 -14.03
N ILE A 533 3.98 3.23 -13.30
CA ILE A 533 2.73 3.76 -13.88
C ILE A 533 3.03 5.12 -14.53
N ILE A 534 3.24 5.09 -15.85
CA ILE A 534 3.55 6.25 -16.67
C ILE A 534 2.51 6.30 -17.78
N PRO A 535 1.65 7.33 -17.84
CA PRO A 535 0.71 7.50 -18.92
C PRO A 535 1.44 7.59 -20.28
N PRO A 536 0.94 6.95 -21.36
CA PRO A 536 1.57 7.03 -22.68
C PRO A 536 1.79 8.46 -23.18
N GLY A 537 0.90 9.40 -22.82
CA GLY A 537 1.02 10.82 -23.16
C GLY A 537 2.27 11.52 -22.58
N ASP A 538 2.88 10.96 -21.54
CA ASP A 538 4.08 11.52 -20.91
C ASP A 538 5.39 10.99 -21.50
N TYR A 539 5.34 10.00 -22.41
CA TYR A 539 6.53 9.30 -22.89
C TYR A 539 7.45 10.23 -23.68
N GLU A 540 6.90 11.03 -24.60
CA GLU A 540 7.70 11.97 -25.39
C GLU A 540 8.34 13.07 -24.53
N PHE A 541 7.64 13.51 -23.47
CA PHE A 541 8.20 14.43 -22.49
C PHE A 541 9.42 13.82 -21.78
N LEU A 542 9.30 12.59 -21.28
CA LEU A 542 10.38 11.92 -20.56
C LEU A 542 11.58 11.63 -21.47
N LYS A 543 11.35 11.21 -22.72
CA LYS A 543 12.43 11.03 -23.72
C LYS A 543 13.15 12.34 -24.01
N THR A 544 12.40 13.43 -24.20
CA THR A 544 12.97 14.77 -24.43
C THR A 544 13.77 15.25 -23.22
N ALA A 545 13.35 14.88 -22.00
CA ALA A 545 14.07 15.16 -20.77
C ALA A 545 15.35 14.32 -20.57
N GLY A 546 15.59 13.30 -21.41
CA GLY A 546 16.81 12.48 -21.38
C GLY A 546 16.62 11.03 -20.92
N ALA A 547 15.38 10.55 -20.74
CA ALA A 547 15.14 9.14 -20.44
C ALA A 547 15.51 8.25 -21.64
N ALA A 548 16.41 7.29 -21.41
CA ALA A 548 16.91 6.34 -22.41
C ALA A 548 15.94 5.18 -22.70
N GLY A 549 14.98 4.92 -21.81
CA GLY A 549 13.99 3.86 -21.95
C GLY A 549 12.84 4.03 -20.97
N ILE A 550 11.65 3.56 -21.36
CA ILE A 550 10.42 3.65 -20.56
C ILE A 550 9.76 2.26 -20.50
N PHE A 551 9.48 1.77 -19.29
CA PHE A 551 8.97 0.42 -19.01
C PHE A 551 7.67 0.47 -18.19
N GLY A 552 6.52 0.47 -18.88
CA GLY A 552 5.20 0.54 -18.23
C GLY A 552 4.70 -0.80 -17.66
N PRO A 553 3.52 -0.82 -17.01
CA PRO A 553 2.81 -2.03 -16.62
C PRO A 553 2.77 -3.10 -17.72
N GLY A 554 2.97 -4.36 -17.37
CA GLY A 554 2.97 -5.48 -18.32
C GLY A 554 4.31 -5.71 -19.06
N THR A 555 5.33 -4.90 -18.78
CA THR A 555 6.69 -5.15 -19.29
C THR A 555 7.19 -6.52 -18.82
N VAL A 556 7.61 -7.35 -19.77
CA VAL A 556 8.25 -8.65 -19.51
C VAL A 556 9.67 -8.40 -18.98
N VAL A 557 10.02 -9.01 -17.85
CA VAL A 557 11.26 -8.73 -17.13
C VAL A 557 12.50 -9.11 -17.97
N THR A 558 12.45 -10.24 -18.66
CA THR A 558 13.54 -10.69 -19.56
C THR A 558 13.74 -9.75 -20.76
N ASP A 559 12.65 -9.19 -21.29
CA ASP A 559 12.70 -8.26 -22.41
C ASP A 559 13.27 -6.91 -21.97
N SER A 560 12.89 -6.43 -20.78
CA SER A 560 13.45 -5.21 -20.21
C SER A 560 14.96 -5.30 -19.99
N ALA A 561 15.46 -6.44 -19.49
CA ALA A 561 16.88 -6.68 -19.31
C ALA A 561 17.62 -6.67 -20.66
N ASN A 562 17.04 -7.29 -21.69
CA ASN A 562 17.58 -7.26 -23.05
C ASN A 562 17.65 -5.84 -23.62
N GLN A 563 16.63 -5.01 -23.39
CA GLN A 563 16.58 -3.63 -23.84
C GLN A 563 17.61 -2.76 -23.11
N ILE A 564 17.78 -2.94 -21.80
CA ILE A 564 18.82 -2.23 -21.04
C ILE A 564 20.22 -2.59 -21.55
N LEU A 565 20.49 -3.87 -21.81
CA LEU A 565 21.75 -4.30 -22.42
C LEU A 565 21.97 -3.64 -23.79
N ASN A 566 20.93 -3.50 -24.62
CA ASN A 566 21.04 -2.76 -25.89
C ASN A 566 21.36 -1.27 -25.67
N ILE A 567 20.74 -0.62 -24.68
CA ILE A 567 21.01 0.78 -24.31
C ILE A 567 22.48 0.96 -23.89
N LEU A 568 23.06 -0.05 -23.25
CA LEU A 568 24.47 -0.08 -22.85
C LEU A 568 25.43 -0.51 -23.96
N GLY A 569 24.92 -0.87 -25.15
CA GLY A 569 25.73 -1.31 -26.29
C GLY A 569 26.25 -2.75 -26.22
N ALA A 570 25.57 -3.63 -25.46
CA ALA A 570 25.96 -5.01 -25.16
C ALA A 570 25.42 -6.07 -26.12
#